data_AF-A0A2M8EXH2-F1
#
_entry.id   AF-A0A2M8EXH2-F1
#
_cell.length_a   1.000
_cell.length_b   1.000
_cell.length_c   1.000
_cell.angle_alpha   90.00
_cell.angle_beta   90.00
_cell.angle_gamma   90.00
#
_symmetry.space_group_name_H-M   'P 1'
#
loop_
_entity.id
_entity.type
_entity.pdbx_description
1 polymer ?
#
loop_
_entity_poly.entity_id
_entity_poly.type
_entity_poly.pdbx_seq_one_letter_code
_entity_poly.pdbx_strand_id
1 'polypeptide(L)'
;MLVAILFLLLIITGIIIFVPPFHWLIIFSLIALISLITFLALRLFVKLKYTILISLLIFFTLSLLSLGLFDPVNVVLTISLFVGTLILIK
;
A
#
# COMPACT_ATOMS: atom_id res chain seq x y z
N MET A 1 2.62 7.92 21.82
CA MET A 1 2.01 7.67 20.50
C MET A 1 3.06 7.56 19.39
N LEU A 2 3.90 8.58 19.21
CA LEU A 2 4.95 8.61 18.17
C LEU A 2 6.01 7.50 18.33
N VAL A 3 6.39 7.19 19.58
CA VAL A 3 7.31 6.09 19.92
C VAL A 3 6.76 4.72 19.53
N ALA A 4 5.46 4.48 19.73
CA ALA A 4 4.82 3.21 19.37
C ALA A 4 4.76 3.03 17.84
N ILE A 5 4.55 4.12 17.10
CA ILE A 5 4.55 4.12 15.63
C ILE A 5 5.95 3.84 15.08
N LEU A 6 6.99 4.43 15.68
CA LEU A 6 8.40 4.16 15.32
C LEU A 6 8.79 2.71 15.58
N PHE A 7 8.36 2.15 16.72
CA PHE A 7 8.66 0.76 17.08
C PHE A 7 7.98 -0.23 16.14
N LEU A 8 6.75 0.07 15.72
CA LEU A 8 5.99 -0.74 14.78
C LEU A 8 6.66 -0.75 13.38
N LEU A 9 7.14 0.40 12.91
CA LEU A 9 7.90 0.53 11.66
C LEU A 9 9.20 -0.28 11.68
N LEU A 10 9.88 -0.33 12.82
CA LEU A 10 11.14 -1.07 12.99
C LEU A 10 10.93 -2.59 12.96
N ILE A 11 9.83 -3.08 13.55
CA ILE A 11 9.46 -4.50 13.50
C ILE A 11 9.10 -4.91 12.06
N ILE A 12 8.33 -4.07 11.36
CA ILE A 12 7.91 -4.34 9.97
C ILE A 12 9.13 -4.43 9.04
N THR A 13 10.08 -3.51 9.17
CA THR A 13 11.32 -3.52 8.37
C THR A 13 12.20 -4.73 8.67
N GLY A 14 12.30 -5.15 9.94
CA GLY A 14 13.03 -6.37 10.32
C GLY A 14 12.45 -7.65 9.72
N ILE A 15 11.12 -7.77 9.65
CA ILE A 15 10.44 -8.96 9.10
C ILE A 15 10.61 -9.05 7.58
N ILE A 16 10.59 -7.91 6.87
CA ILE A 16 10.71 -7.87 5.41
C ILE A 16 12.11 -8.32 4.93
N ILE A 17 13.16 -8.06 5.71
CA ILE A 17 14.54 -8.30 5.30
C ILE A 17 14.99 -9.77 5.50
N PHE A 18 14.42 -10.50 6.48
CA PHE A 18 15.07 -11.71 7.01
C PHE A 18 14.47 -13.08 6.62
N VAL A 19 13.38 -13.20 5.86
CA VAL A 19 12.67 -14.50 5.73
C VAL A 19 12.44 -14.98 4.30
N PRO A 20 13.32 -15.81 3.66
CA PRO A 20 13.04 -16.52 2.40
C PRO A 20 12.72 -18.03 2.53
N PRO A 21 12.02 -18.69 1.56
CA PRO A 21 10.90 -18.26 0.72
C PRO A 21 9.56 -18.82 1.23
N PHE A 22 8.85 -18.02 2.04
CA PHE A 22 7.40 -18.11 2.29
C PHE A 22 6.71 -16.83 1.74
N HIS A 23 7.23 -16.38 0.60
CA HIS A 23 7.62 -14.98 0.45
C HIS A 23 6.54 -14.01 -0.03
N TRP A 24 5.52 -14.46 -0.74
CA TRP A 24 4.63 -13.52 -1.44
C TRP A 24 3.36 -13.29 -0.64
N LEU A 25 2.78 -14.34 -0.06
CA LEU A 25 1.52 -14.26 0.66
C LEU A 25 1.66 -13.44 1.96
N ILE A 26 2.76 -13.61 2.69
CA ILE A 26 3.03 -12.82 3.91
C ILE A 26 3.27 -11.35 3.55
N ILE A 27 4.07 -11.09 2.51
CA ILE A 27 4.33 -9.72 2.04
C ILE A 27 3.04 -9.06 1.55
N PHE A 28 2.24 -9.73 0.72
CA PHE A 28 0.95 -9.21 0.28
C PHE A 28 -0.03 -9.01 1.44
N SER A 29 -0.04 -9.91 2.42
CA SER A 29 -0.88 -9.77 3.63
C SER A 29 -0.46 -8.55 4.44
N LEU A 30 0.85 -8.31 4.62
CA LEU A 30 1.37 -7.11 5.27
C LEU A 30 1.02 -5.84 4.49
N ILE A 31 1.17 -5.85 3.17
CA ILE A 31 0.81 -4.71 2.30
C ILE A 31 -0.70 -4.43 2.39
N ALA A 32 -1.54 -5.47 2.38
CA ALA A 32 -2.98 -5.34 2.55
C ALA A 32 -3.33 -4.76 3.92
N LEU A 33 -2.64 -5.19 4.98
CA LEU A 33 -2.85 -4.71 6.34
C LEU A 33 -2.44 -3.24 6.49
N ILE A 34 -1.31 -2.84 5.90
CA ILE A 34 -0.88 -1.43 5.85
C ILE A 34 -1.92 -0.59 5.11
N SER A 35 -2.37 -1.06 3.93
CA SER A 35 -3.38 -0.36 3.14
C SER A 35 -4.70 -0.21 3.91
N LEU A 36 -5.14 -1.26 4.63
CA LEU A 36 -6.32 -1.23 5.48
C LEU A 36 -6.19 -0.24 6.65
N ILE A 37 -5.02 -0.20 7.30
CA ILE A 37 -4.75 0.78 8.37
C ILE A 37 -4.84 2.20 7.81
N THR A 38 -4.25 2.47 6.65
CA THR A 38 -4.35 3.79 6.01
C THR A 38 -5.79 4.14 5.64
N PHE A 39 -6.59 3.17 5.18
CA PHE A 39 -8.01 3.37 4.93
C PHE A 39 -8.75 3.77 6.22
N LEU A 40 -8.58 3.02 7.31
CA LEU A 40 -9.23 3.30 8.59
C LEU A 40 -8.81 4.66 9.16
N ALA A 41 -7.53 5.01 9.06
CA ALA A 41 -7.00 6.30 9.51
C ALA A 41 -7.60 7.47 8.71
N LEU A 42 -7.63 7.36 7.37
CA LEU A 42 -8.13 8.42 6.50
C LEU A 42 -9.65 8.53 6.47
N ARG A 43 -10.38 7.46 6.80
CA ARG A 43 -11.85 7.44 6.84
C ARG A 43 -12.44 8.51 7.76
N LEU A 44 -11.71 8.90 8.80
CA LEU A 44 -12.15 9.92 9.76
C LEU A 44 -12.05 11.36 9.20
N PHE A 45 -11.21 11.59 8.19
CA PHE A 45 -10.86 12.94 7.71
C PHE A 45 -11.27 13.20 6.26
N VAL A 46 -11.45 12.14 5.47
CA VAL A 46 -11.64 12.21 4.01
C VAL A 46 -12.93 11.49 3.62
N LYS A 47 -13.63 11.98 2.58
CA LYS A 47 -14.82 11.31 2.02
C LYS A 47 -14.45 9.90 1.56
N LEU A 48 -15.31 8.92 1.88
CA LEU A 48 -15.12 7.49 1.61
C LEU A 48 -14.53 7.19 0.22
N LYS A 49 -15.06 7.83 -0.83
CA LYS A 49 -14.61 7.62 -2.22
C LYS A 49 -13.12 7.93 -2.43
N TYR A 50 -12.62 9.00 -1.83
CA TYR A 50 -11.20 9.38 -1.95
C TYR A 50 -10.33 8.55 -1.00
N THR A 51 -10.87 8.16 0.16
CA THR A 51 -10.19 7.26 1.11
C THR A 51 -9.88 5.90 0.48
N ILE A 52 -10.86 5.31 -0.24
CA ILE A 52 -10.69 4.06 -0.98
C ILE A 52 -9.58 4.21 -2.03
N LEU A 53 -9.62 5.32 -2.78
CA LEU A 53 -8.67 5.57 -3.87
C LEU A 53 -7.23 5.72 -3.35
N ILE A 54 -7.03 6.45 -2.24
CA ILE A 54 -5.71 6.60 -1.62
C ILE A 54 -5.20 5.26 -1.07
N SER A 55 -6.06 4.46 -0.43
CA SER A 55 -5.69 3.14 0.10
C SER A 55 -5.29 2.17 -1.03
N LEU A 56 -6.03 2.16 -2.14
CA LEU A 56 -5.67 1.40 -3.34
C LEU A 56 -4.33 1.84 -3.91
N LEU A 57 -4.04 3.14 -3.90
CA LEU A 57 -2.79 3.68 -4.45
C LEU A 57 -1.58 3.19 -3.67
N ILE A 58 -1.69 3.22 -2.35
CA ILE A 58 -0.67 2.70 -1.44
C ILE A 58 -0.48 1.20 -1.63
N PHE A 59 -1.58 0.44 -1.79
CA PHE A 59 -1.50 -0.99 -2.05
C PHE A 59 -0.72 -1.30 -3.33
N PHE A 60 -1.12 -0.72 -4.47
CA PHE A 60 -0.48 -0.99 -5.75
C PHE A 60 0.99 -0.58 -5.79
N THR A 61 1.34 0.59 -5.25
CA THR A 61 2.73 1.05 -5.22
C THR A 61 3.62 0.16 -4.37
N LEU A 62 3.17 -0.24 -3.17
CA LEU A 62 3.91 -1.16 -2.32
C LEU A 62 4.00 -2.57 -2.93
N SER A 63 2.94 -3.03 -3.60
CA SER A 63 2.98 -4.29 -4.34
C SER A 63 4.04 -4.25 -5.44
N LEU A 64 4.05 -3.25 -6.32
CA LEU A 64 5.06 -3.12 -7.38
C LEU A 64 6.49 -3.10 -6.81
N LEU A 65 6.70 -2.36 -5.72
CA LEU A 65 8.00 -2.31 -5.04
C LEU A 65 8.42 -3.69 -4.52
N SER A 66 7.49 -4.41 -3.86
CA SER A 66 7.77 -5.72 -3.27
C SER A 66 8.05 -6.81 -4.31
N LEU A 67 7.47 -6.67 -5.50
CA LEU A 67 7.66 -7.61 -6.61
C LEU A 67 8.90 -7.30 -7.45
N GLY A 68 9.61 -6.20 -7.17
CA GLY A 68 10.69 -5.72 -8.03
C GLY A 68 10.19 -5.25 -9.41
N LEU A 69 8.90 -4.93 -9.53
CA LEU A 69 8.22 -4.47 -10.75
C LEU A 69 8.08 -2.95 -10.80
N PHE A 70 8.96 -2.23 -10.08
CA PHE A 70 8.95 -0.77 -10.04
C PHE A 70 9.72 -0.16 -11.22
N ASP A 71 9.38 -0.60 -12.43
CA ASP A 71 9.90 -0.07 -13.69
C ASP A 71 8.96 1.01 -14.28
N PRO A 72 9.48 1.89 -15.16
CA PRO A 72 8.71 3.01 -15.69
C PRO A 72 7.39 2.60 -16.36
N VAL A 73 7.33 1.43 -16.99
CA VAL A 73 6.13 0.93 -17.68
C VAL A 73 5.04 0.61 -16.67
N ASN A 74 5.37 -0.15 -15.62
CA ASN A 74 4.43 -0.52 -14.57
C ASN A 74 3.95 0.68 -13.76
N VAL A 75 4.81 1.69 -13.56
CA VAL A 75 4.42 2.95 -12.92
C VAL A 75 3.40 3.70 -13.78
N VAL A 76 3.63 3.82 -15.09
CA VAL A 76 2.68 4.48 -16.01
C VAL A 76 1.34 3.73 -16.06
N LEU A 77 1.36 2.40 -16.09
CA LEU A 77 0.13 1.59 -16.02
C LEU A 77 -0.65 1.83 -14.73
N THR A 78 0.04 1.90 -13.59
CA THR A 78 -0.59 2.16 -12.30
C THR A 78 -1.23 3.56 -12.28
N ILE A 79 -0.52 4.58 -12.76
CA ILE A 79 -1.07 5.94 -12.88
C ILE A 79 -2.30 5.94 -13.81
N SER A 80 -2.24 5.23 -14.93
CA SER A 80 -3.34 5.12 -15.89
C SER A 80 -4.57 4.46 -15.28
N LEU A 81 -4.39 3.40 -14.48
CA LEU A 81 -5.46 2.78 -13.69
C LEU A 81 -6.10 3.77 -12.71
N PHE A 82 -5.29 4.60 -12.04
CA PHE A 82 -5.78 5.63 -11.12
C PHE A 82 -6.57 6.73 -11.80
N VAL A 83 -6.08 7.22 -12.94
CA VAL A 83 -6.81 8.21 -13.74
C VAL A 83 -8.12 7.62 -14.24
N GLY A 84 -8.11 6.37 -14.71
CA GLY A 84 -9.32 5.65 -15.12
C GLY A 84 -10.34 5.49 -13.98
N THR A 85 -9.90 5.12 -12.78
CA THR A 85 -10.79 5.04 -11.62
C THR A 85 -11.34 6.40 -11.21
N LEU A 86 -10.52 7.47 -11.25
CA LEU A 86 -10.99 8.83 -10.97
C LEU A 86 -12.09 9.28 -11.93
N ILE A 87 -11.97 8.93 -13.22
CA ILE A 87 -12.99 9.23 -14.23
C ILE A 87 -14.28 8.45 -13.95
N LEU A 88 -14.20 7.17 -13.59
CA LEU A 88 -15.36 6.34 -13.28
C LEU A 88 -16.07 6.71 -11.97
N ILE A 89 -15.37 7.37 -11.05
CA ILE A 89 -15.88 7.82 -9.75
C ILE A 89 -16.57 9.20 -9.82
N LYS A 90 -16.49 9.91 -10.96
CA LYS A 90 -17.35 11.09 -11.21
C LYS A 90 -18.83 10.73 -11.06
#